data_AF-A0A4R0DI04-F1
#
_entry.id   AF-A0A4R0DI04-F1
#
_cell.length_a   1.000
_cell.length_b   1.000
_cell.length_c   1.000
_cell.angle_alpha   90.00
_cell.angle_beta   90.00
_cell.angle_gamma   90.00
#
_symmetry.space_group_name_H-M   'P 1'
#
loop_
_entity.id
_entity.type
_entity.pdbx_description
1 polymer ?
#
loop_
_entity_poly.entity_id
_entity_poly.type
_entity_poly.pdbx_seq_one_letter_code
_entity_poly.pdbx_strand_id
1 'polypeptide(L)'
;MQKEKCESLEQVRDKIDGIDQQLIELITTRQFYVDQAVRFKRTEHEVQSPERVEQVIAKVRKQATEQGTDPDLIEQIYREMIQHFIRRELKEIRP
;
A
#
# COMPACT_ATOMS: atom_id res chain seq x y z
N MET A 1 14.78 -1.80 -8.51
CA MET A 1 14.70 -1.20 -9.85
C MET A 1 16.05 -0.61 -10.21
N GLN A 2 16.48 -0.73 -11.46
CA GLN A 2 17.73 -0.13 -11.92
C GLN A 2 17.57 1.40 -11.93
N LYS A 3 18.49 2.11 -11.27
CA LYS A 3 18.52 3.57 -11.26
C LYS A 3 19.43 4.03 -12.38
N GLU A 4 18.91 4.86 -13.28
CA GLU A 4 19.65 5.41 -14.41
C GLU A 4 19.76 6.93 -14.26
N LYS A 5 20.87 7.51 -14.73
CA LYS A 5 20.99 8.97 -14.80
C LYS A 5 20.16 9.46 -15.97
N CYS A 6 19.28 10.42 -15.71
CA CYS A 6 18.51 11.11 -16.74
C CYS A 6 19.29 12.35 -17.20
N GLU A 7 19.24 12.63 -18.50
CA GLU A 7 19.93 13.77 -19.14
C GLU A 7 18.96 14.93 -19.44
N SER A 8 17.65 14.71 -19.30
CA SER A 8 16.62 15.74 -19.49
C SER A 8 15.48 15.60 -18.48
N LEU A 9 14.73 16.69 -18.29
CA LEU A 9 13.51 16.69 -17.48
C LEU A 9 12.43 15.76 -18.05
N GLU A 10 12.36 15.64 -19.38
CA GLU A 10 11.46 14.73 -20.08
C GLU A 10 11.76 13.28 -19.71
N GLN A 11 13.03 12.86 -19.77
CA GLN A 11 13.44 11.52 -19.35
C GLN A 11 13.11 11.25 -17.88
N VAL A 12 13.29 12.23 -16.99
CA VAL A 12 12.91 12.08 -15.58
C VAL A 12 11.41 11.80 -15.44
N ARG A 13 10.56 12.55 -16.17
CA ARG A 13 9.11 12.37 -16.13
C ARG A 13 8.70 11.00 -16.68
N ASP A 14 9.25 10.58 -17.81
CA ASP A 14 8.96 9.25 -18.38
C ASP A 14 9.30 8.12 -17.39
N LYS A 15 10.42 8.25 -16.66
CA LYS A 15 10.80 7.28 -15.63
C LYS A 15 9.83 7.30 -14.43
N ILE A 16 9.36 8.47 -14.01
CA ILE A 16 8.36 8.60 -12.94
C ILE A 16 7.03 8.00 -13.38
N ASP A 17 6.56 8.31 -14.58
CA ASP A 17 5.30 7.77 -15.11
C ASP A 17 5.32 6.23 -15.16
N GLY A 18 6.47 5.65 -15.54
CA GLY A 18 6.67 4.20 -15.50
C GLY A 18 6.69 3.60 -14.09
N ILE A 19 7.15 4.36 -13.08
CA ILE A 19 7.06 3.96 -11.66
C ILE A 19 5.61 4.04 -11.19
N ASP A 20 4.90 5.12 -11.53
CA ASP A 20 3.50 5.33 -11.14
C ASP A 20 2.59 4.24 -11.71
N GLN A 21 2.82 3.82 -12.95
CA GLN A 21 2.12 2.67 -13.54
C GLN A 21 2.35 1.39 -12.73
N GLN A 22 3.59 1.09 -12.36
CA GLN A 22 3.92 -0.08 -11.54
C GLN A 22 3.34 0.02 -10.13
N LEU A 23 3.33 1.22 -9.53
CA LEU A 23 2.70 1.44 -8.23
C LEU A 23 1.20 1.15 -8.27
N ILE A 24 0.50 1.61 -9.31
CA ILE A 24 -0.93 1.34 -9.50
C ILE A 24 -1.18 -0.16 -9.66
N GLU A 25 -0.36 -0.87 -10.44
CA GLU A 25 -0.45 -2.33 -10.60
C GLU A 25 -0.27 -3.04 -9.25
N LEU A 26 0.78 -2.69 -8.50
CA LEU A 26 1.06 -3.28 -7.19
C LEU A 26 -0.07 -3.01 -6.18
N ILE A 27 -0.62 -1.80 -6.14
CA ILE A 27 -1.74 -1.44 -5.27
C ILE A 27 -2.98 -2.25 -5.66
N THR A 28 -3.26 -2.39 -6.96
CA THR A 28 -4.39 -3.17 -7.48
C THR A 28 -4.25 -4.66 -7.11
N THR A 29 -3.07 -5.24 -7.28
CA THR A 29 -2.78 -6.61 -6.86
C THR A 29 -2.92 -6.77 -5.34
N ARG A 30 -2.44 -5.80 -4.56
CA ARG A 30 -2.60 -5.81 -3.10
C ARG A 30 -4.07 -5.78 -2.70
N GLN A 31 -4.88 -4.93 -3.34
CA GLN A 31 -6.32 -4.83 -3.11
C GLN A 31 -7.01 -6.17 -3.41
N PHE A 32 -6.66 -6.83 -4.52
CA PHE A 32 -7.21 -8.14 -4.85
C PHE A 32 -7.00 -9.16 -3.72
N TYR A 33 -5.81 -9.23 -3.13
CA TYR A 33 -5.55 -10.15 -2.00
C TYR A 33 -6.30 -9.76 -0.72
N VAL A 34 -6.48 -8.46 -0.49
CA VAL A 34 -7.24 -7.94 0.64
C VAL A 34 -8.71 -8.36 0.51
N ASP A 35 -9.30 -8.19 -0.67
CA ASP A 35 -10.68 -8.62 -0.97
C ASP A 35 -10.88 -10.13 -0.78
N GLN A 36 -9.87 -10.94 -1.11
CA GLN A 36 -9.92 -12.38 -0.83
C GLN A 36 -9.86 -12.67 0.67
N ALA A 37 -9.10 -11.88 1.43
CA ALA A 37 -9.00 -12.02 2.87
C ALA A 37 -10.33 -11.68 3.58
N VAL A 38 -11.13 -10.75 3.03
CA VAL A 38 -12.49 -10.41 3.55
C VAL A 38 -13.37 -11.64 3.70
N ARG A 39 -13.30 -12.58 2.74
CA ARG A 39 -14.14 -13.78 2.73
C ARG A 39 -13.97 -14.67 3.97
N PHE A 40 -12.86 -14.52 4.68
CA PHE A 40 -12.57 -15.26 5.91
C PHE A 40 -12.99 -14.52 7.18
N LYS A 41 -13.45 -13.27 7.06
CA LYS A 41 -13.81 -12.39 8.16
C LYS A 41 -15.33 -12.27 8.27
N ARG A 42 -15.86 -12.34 9.48
CA ARG A 42 -17.31 -12.35 9.77
C ARG A 42 -17.77 -11.15 10.59
N THR A 43 -16.83 -10.46 11.24
CA THR A 43 -17.13 -9.32 12.12
C THR A 43 -16.35 -8.08 11.70
N GLU A 44 -16.86 -6.90 12.05
CA GLU A 44 -16.17 -5.63 11.78
C GLU A 44 -14.77 -5.57 12.42
N HIS A 45 -14.59 -6.16 13.61
CA HIS A 45 -13.30 -6.24 14.27
C HIS A 45 -12.29 -7.07 13.46
N GLU A 46 -12.71 -8.20 12.90
CA GLU A 46 -11.88 -8.99 12.00
C GLU A 46 -11.56 -8.22 10.71
N VAL A 47 -12.49 -7.43 10.16
CA VAL A 47 -12.24 -6.54 9.02
C VAL A 47 -11.13 -5.55 9.34
N GLN A 48 -11.28 -4.81 10.43
CA GLN A 48 -10.32 -3.79 10.85
C GLN A 48 -8.95 -4.37 11.21
N SER A 49 -8.89 -5.57 11.81
CA SER A 49 -7.66 -6.30 12.16
C SER A 49 -6.55 -5.39 12.73
N PRO A 50 -6.79 -4.65 13.83
CA PRO A 50 -5.88 -3.59 14.29
C PRO A 50 -4.45 -4.08 14.55
N GLU A 51 -4.29 -5.25 15.16
CA GLU A 51 -2.97 -5.87 15.38
C GLU A 51 -2.23 -6.14 14.07
N ARG A 52 -2.95 -6.58 13.03
CA ARG A 52 -2.36 -6.83 11.72
C ARG A 52 -1.92 -5.54 11.04
N VAL A 53 -2.69 -4.46 11.20
CA VAL A 53 -2.32 -3.14 10.69
C VAL A 53 -0.99 -2.70 11.28
N GLU A 54 -0.84 -2.73 12.61
CA GLU A 54 0.40 -2.30 13.26
C GLU A 54 1.60 -3.18 12.88
N GLN A 55 1.41 -4.49 12.72
CA GLN A 55 2.47 -5.37 12.19
C GLN A 55 2.93 -4.98 10.79
N VAL A 56 1.99 -4.61 9.90
CA VAL A 56 2.32 -4.16 8.55
C VAL A 56 3.05 -2.82 8.61
N ILE A 57 2.58 -1.87 9.41
CA ILE A 57 3.21 -0.56 9.59
C ILE A 57 4.65 -0.70 10.11
N ALA A 58 4.86 -1.48 11.18
CA ALA A 58 6.20 -1.72 11.72
C ALA A 58 7.16 -2.31 10.67
N LYS A 59 6.67 -3.24 9.84
CA LYS A 59 7.45 -3.86 8.77
C LYS A 59 7.84 -2.84 7.70
N VAL A 60 6.90 -2.03 7.21
CA VAL A 60 7.18 -1.08 6.11
C VAL A 60 8.01 0.11 6.58
N ARG A 61 7.86 0.56 7.82
CA ARG A 61 8.77 1.55 8.43
C ARG A 61 10.20 1.05 8.45
N LYS A 62 10.43 -0.19 8.92
CA LYS A 62 11.76 -0.81 8.92
C LYS A 62 12.34 -0.87 7.50
N GLN A 63 11.55 -1.30 6.52
CA GLN A 63 11.98 -1.35 5.12
C GLN A 63 12.29 0.03 4.54
N ALA A 64 11.53 1.07 4.91
CA ALA A 64 11.78 2.44 4.50
C ALA A 64 13.15 2.91 5.01
N THR A 65 13.43 2.70 6.29
CA THR A 65 14.73 3.03 6.90
C THR A 65 15.88 2.30 6.21
N GLU A 66 15.74 0.99 5.95
CA GLU A 66 16.76 0.18 5.25
C GLU A 66 17.05 0.67 3.82
N GLN A 67 16.05 1.27 3.16
CA GLN A 67 16.17 1.79 1.80
C GLN A 67 16.53 3.28 1.73
N GLY A 68 16.67 3.95 2.88
CA GLY A 68 16.99 5.38 2.96
C GLY A 68 15.81 6.29 2.60
N THR A 69 14.57 5.81 2.72
CA THR A 69 13.35 6.60 2.54
C THR A 69 12.80 7.02 3.91
N ASP A 70 12.13 8.17 3.96
CA ASP A 70 11.47 8.65 5.18
C ASP A 70 10.40 7.63 5.66
N PRO A 71 10.58 7.03 6.85
CA PRO A 71 9.64 6.05 7.38
C PRO A 71 8.26 6.66 7.70
N ASP A 72 8.19 7.95 8.03
CA ASP A 72 6.93 8.62 8.38
C ASP A 72 6.06 8.82 7.14
N LEU A 73 6.67 9.19 6.02
CA LEU A 73 5.99 9.23 4.72
C LEU A 73 5.43 7.86 4.32
N ILE A 74 6.25 6.80 4.45
CA ILE A 74 5.82 5.43 4.10
C ILE A 74 4.67 4.97 5.00
N GLU A 75 4.74 5.24 6.30
CA GLU A 75 3.64 4.94 7.21
C GLU A 75 2.34 5.63 6.80
N GLN A 76 2.39 6.93 6.51
CA GLN A 76 1.20 7.69 6.10
C GLN A 76 0.53 7.09 4.85
N ILE A 77 1.32 6.77 3.82
CA ILE A 77 0.82 6.14 2.59
C ILE A 77 0.14 4.80 2.91
N TYR A 78 0.78 3.97 3.73
CA TYR A 78 0.23 2.65 4.08
C TYR A 78 -1.02 2.74 4.95
N ARG A 79 -1.07 3.66 5.91
CA ARG A 79 -2.26 3.86 6.74
C ARG A 79 -3.45 4.31 5.91
N GLU A 80 -3.28 5.27 5.00
CA GLU A 80 -4.35 5.71 4.11
C GLU A 80 -4.84 4.59 3.18
N MET A 81 -3.92 3.84 2.57
CA MET A 81 -4.26 2.70 1.72
C MET A 81 -5.04 1.63 2.49
N ILE A 82 -4.56 1.24 3.69
CA ILE A 82 -5.22 0.23 4.52
C ILE A 82 -6.60 0.70 4.97
N GLN A 83 -6.73 1.94 5.43
CA GLN A 83 -8.03 2.50 5.82
C GLN A 83 -9.00 2.55 4.64
N HIS A 84 -8.51 2.89 3.43
CA HIS A 84 -9.34 2.87 2.23
C HIS A 84 -9.90 1.47 1.97
N PHE A 85 -9.06 0.43 2.08
CA PHE A 85 -9.51 -0.95 1.91
C PHE A 85 -10.54 -1.34 2.98
N ILE A 86 -10.24 -1.13 4.26
CA ILE A 86 -11.18 -1.42 5.37
C ILE A 86 -12.55 -0.75 5.15
N ARG A 87 -12.57 0.54 4.77
CA ARG A 87 -13.81 1.28 4.49
C ARG A 87 -14.61 0.66 3.34
N ARG A 88 -13.95 0.08 2.34
CA ARG A 88 -14.60 -0.64 1.25
C ARG A 88 -15.12 -2.00 1.71
N GLU A 89 -14.30 -2.79 2.40
CA GLU A 89 -14.65 -4.12 2.92
C GLU A 89 -15.87 -4.05 3.87
N LEU A 90 -15.94 -3.06 4.75
CA LEU A 90 -17.07 -2.85 5.67
C LEU A 90 -18.39 -2.54 4.95
N LYS A 91 -18.36 -2.09 3.69
CA LYS A 91 -19.58 -1.94 2.88
C LYS A 91 -20.07 -3.28 2.33
N GLU A 92 -19.15 -4.19 2.04
CA GLU A 92 -19.46 -5.52 1.49
C GLU A 92 -19.99 -6.49 2.57
N ILE A 93 -19.68 -6.26 3.85
CA ILE A 93 -20.12 -7.09 4.99
C ILE A 93 -21.49 -6.67 5.58
N ARG A 94 -22.14 -5.62 5.07
CA ARG A 94 -23.50 -5.28 5.54
C ARG A 94 -24.51 -6.36 5.13
N PRO A 95 -25.46 -6.72 6.03
CA PRO A 95 -26.48 -7.73 5.77
C PRO A 95 -27.42 -7.34 4.63
#